data_AF-A0A956Z4N9-F1
#
_entry.id   AF-A0A956Z4N9-F1
#
_cell.length_a   1.000
_cell.length_b   1.000
_cell.length_c   1.000
_cell.angle_alpha   90.00
_cell.angle_beta   90.00
_cell.angle_gamma   90.00
#
_symmetry.space_group_name_H-M   'P 1'
#
loop_
_entity.id
_entity.type
_entity.pdbx_description
1 polymer ?
#
loop_
_entity_poly.entity_id
_entity_poly.type
_entity_poly.pdbx_seq_one_letter_code
_entity_poly.pdbx_strand_id
1 'polypeptide(L)'
;MTTKAQTLPGTGAASAAGTGGFQVSLGWWITRISLALIVIAWTIPTFGLFISSLRDKDQLAITGWWTALQTSVGAEQGRTAAMDAQVEQDGQYVLTGSIFPEGSTKSVRTYGGGFLPLSGTVEYGQGEQPGIRDYTPGAVVTLEDGSTFVLEANGTYTYTSATPFDFERGPRFFMETQIPPTFTLANYQEVFRAESVDQSFINTFTVVIPATIIPIAIAAFASYAFTWMEFPGRRFLFYIVVALIVVPLQMALIPLLRFYNNIGLSKGYPGIWLAHTGFGLPLAIYLLRNYIGSLPRELIESAKIDGASHFQIFTSLVLPLSVPALASFAIFQFLW
;
A
#
# COMPACT_ATOMS: atom_id res chain seq x y z
N MET A 1 39.77 -31.01 -70.17
CA MET A 1 39.17 -30.27 -69.04
C MET A 1 37.84 -30.94 -68.72
N THR A 2 37.77 -31.55 -67.54
CA THR A 2 36.73 -32.50 -67.12
C THR A 2 35.48 -31.81 -66.60
N THR A 3 34.37 -32.05 -67.29
CA THR A 3 32.99 -31.80 -66.88
C THR A 3 32.63 -32.75 -65.72
N LYS A 4 32.11 -32.24 -64.60
CA LYS A 4 31.46 -33.05 -63.56
C LYS A 4 29.98 -32.67 -63.48
N ALA A 5 29.14 -33.66 -63.74
CA ALA A 5 27.69 -33.60 -63.63
C ALA A 5 27.25 -33.45 -62.17
N GLN A 6 26.27 -32.58 -61.96
CA GLN A 6 25.51 -32.44 -60.71
C GLN A 6 24.33 -33.44 -60.76
N THR A 7 24.25 -34.34 -59.79
CA THR A 7 23.07 -35.19 -59.53
C THR A 7 22.29 -34.61 -58.34
N LEU A 8 20.98 -34.44 -58.51
CA LEU A 8 19.95 -34.23 -57.47
C LEU A 8 19.22 -35.58 -57.24
N PRO A 9 18.21 -35.69 -56.36
CA PRO A 9 18.14 -35.44 -54.91
C PRO A 9 17.74 -36.73 -54.14
N GLY A 10 18.11 -36.83 -52.85
CA GLY A 10 17.74 -37.96 -51.98
C GLY A 10 16.95 -37.49 -50.77
N THR A 11 15.67 -37.83 -50.73
CA THR A 11 14.75 -37.71 -49.59
C THR A 11 15.23 -38.51 -48.39
N GLY A 12 15.53 -37.84 -47.29
CA GLY A 12 15.69 -38.45 -45.96
C GLY A 12 14.73 -37.78 -44.98
N ALA A 13 13.55 -38.38 -44.81
CA ALA A 13 12.60 -37.97 -43.78
C ALA A 13 13.05 -38.48 -42.40
N ALA A 14 12.87 -37.60 -41.40
CA ALA A 14 12.63 -37.85 -39.99
C ALA A 14 13.66 -38.66 -39.17
N SER A 15 14.29 -37.99 -38.20
CA SER A 15 14.21 -38.36 -36.77
C SER A 15 15.24 -37.58 -35.94
N ALA A 16 14.81 -36.50 -35.30
CA ALA A 16 15.32 -36.11 -33.99
C ALA A 16 14.29 -35.19 -33.34
N ALA A 17 13.26 -35.79 -32.74
CA ALA A 17 12.56 -35.15 -31.65
C ALA A 17 13.60 -34.93 -30.54
N GLY A 18 14.23 -33.75 -30.54
CA GLY A 18 15.06 -33.31 -29.44
C GLY A 18 14.15 -33.13 -28.23
N THR A 19 14.11 -34.15 -27.36
CA THR A 19 13.69 -33.98 -25.98
C THR A 19 14.60 -32.90 -25.39
N GLY A 20 14.07 -31.68 -25.29
CA GLY A 20 14.75 -30.54 -24.68
C GLY A 20 15.01 -30.82 -23.21
N GLY A 21 16.09 -31.55 -22.93
CA GLY A 21 16.58 -31.78 -21.59
C GLY A 21 16.92 -30.42 -20.98
N PHE A 22 16.36 -30.15 -19.81
CA PHE A 22 16.65 -28.95 -19.04
C PHE A 22 18.15 -28.94 -18.70
N GLN A 23 18.96 -28.21 -19.48
CA GLN A 23 20.37 -28.07 -19.17
C GLN A 23 20.52 -27.10 -18.00
N VAL A 24 20.68 -27.66 -16.81
CA VAL A 24 20.92 -26.93 -15.57
C VAL A 24 22.36 -26.40 -15.62
N SER A 25 22.53 -25.17 -16.06
CA SER A 25 23.82 -24.47 -16.09
C SER A 25 23.98 -23.55 -14.87
N LEU A 26 25.21 -23.14 -14.55
CA LEU A 26 25.46 -22.17 -13.49
C LEU A 26 24.72 -20.85 -13.77
N GLY A 27 24.70 -20.38 -15.02
CA GLY A 27 23.95 -19.18 -15.43
C GLY A 27 22.45 -19.30 -15.19
N TRP A 28 21.87 -20.48 -15.45
CA TRP A 28 20.47 -20.78 -15.15
C TRP A 28 20.16 -20.63 -13.65
N TRP A 29 21.06 -21.09 -12.77
CA TRP A 29 20.90 -20.95 -11.32
C TRP A 29 21.05 -19.50 -10.89
N ILE A 30 22.06 -18.80 -11.40
CA ILE A 30 22.28 -17.38 -11.11
C ILE A 30 21.03 -16.58 -11.47
N THR A 31 20.51 -16.72 -12.69
CA THR A 31 19.31 -15.99 -13.11
C THR A 31 18.11 -16.30 -12.22
N ARG A 32 17.88 -17.57 -11.87
CA ARG A 32 16.71 -17.96 -11.07
C ARG A 32 16.82 -17.53 -9.62
N ILE A 33 18.01 -17.63 -9.03
CA ILE A 33 18.25 -17.16 -7.67
C ILE A 33 18.12 -15.64 -7.64
N SER A 34 18.71 -14.91 -8.61
CA SER A 34 18.52 -13.46 -8.72
C SER A 34 17.06 -13.07 -8.86
N LEU A 35 16.30 -13.74 -9.74
CA LEU A 35 14.87 -13.52 -9.88
C LEU A 35 14.10 -13.83 -8.58
N ALA A 36 14.41 -14.94 -7.92
CA ALA A 36 13.79 -15.30 -6.66
C ALA A 36 14.09 -14.27 -5.56
N LEU A 37 15.33 -13.78 -5.46
CA LEU A 37 15.71 -12.73 -4.51
C LEU A 37 14.97 -11.43 -4.78
N ILE A 38 14.82 -11.04 -6.06
CA ILE A 38 14.03 -9.88 -6.44
C ILE A 38 12.57 -10.07 -6.03
N VAL A 39 11.96 -11.22 -6.36
CA VAL A 39 10.57 -11.51 -5.99
C VAL A 39 10.37 -11.47 -4.48
N ILE A 40 11.29 -12.06 -3.71
CA ILE A 40 11.26 -12.03 -2.24
C ILE A 40 11.37 -10.58 -1.74
N ALA A 41 12.34 -9.81 -2.24
CA ALA A 41 12.52 -8.41 -1.84
C ALA A 41 11.27 -7.57 -2.09
N TRP A 42 10.58 -7.79 -3.22
CA TRP A 42 9.32 -7.10 -3.54
C TRP A 42 8.11 -7.61 -2.76
N THR A 43 8.12 -8.85 -2.31
CA THR A 43 6.99 -9.45 -1.55
C THR A 43 7.05 -9.14 -0.06
N ILE A 44 8.25 -8.93 0.49
CA ILE A 44 8.45 -8.65 1.94
C ILE A 44 7.58 -7.48 2.44
N PRO A 45 7.50 -6.32 1.78
CA PRO A 45 6.64 -5.22 2.24
C PRO A 45 5.15 -5.60 2.26
N THR A 46 4.66 -6.27 1.22
CA THR A 46 3.26 -6.73 1.14
C THR A 46 2.95 -7.76 2.21
N PHE A 47 3.87 -8.70 2.45
CA PHE A 47 3.74 -9.69 3.51
C PHE A 47 3.77 -9.04 4.91
N GLY A 48 4.61 -8.03 5.09
CA GLY A 48 4.65 -7.22 6.31
C GLY A 48 3.35 -6.46 6.56
N LEU A 49 2.76 -5.85 5.53
CA LEU A 49 1.45 -5.22 5.61
C LEU A 49 0.34 -6.22 5.94
N PHE A 50 0.39 -7.42 5.35
CA PHE A 50 -0.56 -8.49 5.65
C PHE A 50 -0.47 -8.92 7.12
N ILE A 51 0.73 -9.18 7.64
CA ILE A 51 0.89 -9.50 9.07
C ILE A 51 0.40 -8.34 9.94
N SER A 52 0.83 -7.11 9.64
CA SER A 52 0.40 -5.92 10.39
C SER A 52 -1.12 -5.76 10.42
N SER A 53 -1.81 -6.05 9.32
CA SER A 53 -3.28 -5.94 9.25
C SER A 53 -4.02 -6.85 10.24
N LEU A 54 -3.39 -7.96 10.65
CA LEU A 54 -3.92 -8.92 11.61
C LEU A 54 -3.46 -8.66 13.05
N ARG A 55 -2.51 -7.75 13.29
CA ARG A 55 -1.99 -7.45 14.64
C ARG A 55 -2.88 -6.46 15.37
N ASP A 56 -2.88 -6.56 16.68
CA ASP A 56 -3.49 -5.55 17.53
C ASP A 56 -2.85 -4.16 17.34
N LYS A 57 -3.67 -3.11 17.40
CA LYS A 57 -3.26 -1.72 17.17
C LYS A 57 -2.19 -1.24 18.13
N ASP A 58 -2.29 -1.63 19.40
CA ASP A 58 -1.32 -1.20 20.40
C ASP A 58 0.07 -1.76 20.08
N GLN A 59 0.15 -2.97 19.50
CA GLN A 59 1.42 -3.54 19.05
C GLN A 59 2.00 -2.82 17.82
N LEU A 60 1.14 -2.44 16.88
CA LEU A 60 1.53 -1.72 15.65
C LEU A 60 2.17 -0.36 15.95
N ALA A 61 1.73 0.29 17.03
CA ALA A 61 2.26 1.59 17.44
C ALA A 61 3.70 1.53 17.98
N ILE A 62 4.15 0.37 18.47
CA ILE A 62 5.43 0.24 19.19
C ILE A 62 6.44 -0.68 18.51
N THR A 63 6.03 -1.58 17.60
CA THR A 63 6.94 -2.57 17.00
C THR A 63 6.61 -2.92 15.54
N GLY A 64 7.65 -3.30 14.77
CA GLY A 64 7.51 -3.78 13.40
C GLY A 64 6.91 -5.19 13.29
N TRP A 65 6.35 -5.53 12.13
CA TRP A 65 5.65 -6.79 11.85
C TRP A 65 6.49 -8.05 12.09
N TRP A 66 7.82 -7.97 12.01
CA TRP A 66 8.73 -9.09 12.28
C TRP A 66 8.70 -9.55 13.75
N THR A 67 8.11 -8.76 14.65
CA THR A 67 7.91 -9.11 16.07
C THR A 67 6.51 -9.66 16.38
N ALA A 68 5.70 -9.96 15.36
CA ALA A 68 4.30 -10.34 15.55
C ALA A 68 4.06 -11.55 16.47
N LEU A 69 5.06 -12.43 16.62
CA LEU A 69 5.01 -13.62 17.48
C LEU A 69 5.71 -13.41 18.83
N GLN A 70 6.15 -12.20 19.14
CA GLN A 70 6.88 -11.85 20.36
C GLN A 70 6.06 -10.90 21.22
N THR A 71 6.19 -11.05 22.54
CA THR A 71 5.64 -10.09 23.49
C THR A 71 6.35 -8.75 23.30
N SER A 72 5.57 -7.72 22.98
CA SER A 72 6.09 -6.36 22.83
C SER A 72 6.15 -5.69 24.20
N VAL A 73 7.22 -4.94 24.48
CA VAL A 73 7.37 -4.17 25.71
C VAL A 73 7.39 -2.69 25.37
N GLY A 74 6.55 -1.91 26.04
CA GLY A 74 6.35 -0.49 25.79
C GLY A 74 6.44 0.34 27.07
N ALA A 75 6.84 1.59 26.92
CA ALA A 75 6.85 2.58 27.98
C ALA A 75 5.53 3.36 27.95
N GLU A 76 4.73 3.29 29.02
CA GLU A 76 3.46 4.03 29.12
C GLU A 76 3.46 4.94 30.37
N GLN A 77 2.58 5.94 30.34
CA GLN A 77 2.33 6.84 31.46
C GLN A 77 0.94 6.55 32.02
N GLY A 78 0.86 6.34 33.34
CA GLY A 78 -0.38 6.23 34.08
C GLY A 78 -0.66 7.49 34.88
N ARG A 79 -1.92 7.66 35.27
CA ARG A 79 -2.35 8.70 36.20
C ARG A 79 -3.40 8.11 37.13
N THR A 80 -3.33 8.42 38.42
CA THR A 80 -4.40 8.05 39.34
C THR A 80 -5.65 8.89 39.09
N ALA A 81 -6.77 8.50 39.68
CA ALA A 81 -7.95 9.33 39.82
C ALA A 81 -7.64 10.59 40.65
N ALA A 82 -8.49 11.62 40.54
CA ALA A 82 -8.40 12.85 41.31
C ALA A 82 -9.07 12.69 42.69
N MET A 83 -8.94 13.71 43.55
CA MET A 83 -9.47 13.67 44.93
C MET A 83 -10.98 13.44 45.03
N ASP A 84 -11.76 13.77 43.99
CA ASP A 84 -13.21 13.61 43.95
C ASP A 84 -13.67 12.15 43.91
N ALA A 85 -12.78 11.24 43.50
CA ALA A 85 -13.05 9.80 43.45
C ALA A 85 -12.64 9.05 44.74
N GLN A 86 -12.13 9.75 45.76
CA GLN A 86 -11.68 9.10 46.99
C GLN A 86 -12.85 8.58 47.83
N VAL A 87 -12.66 7.44 48.47
CA VAL A 87 -13.65 6.83 49.37
C VAL A 87 -12.99 6.60 50.72
N GLU A 88 -13.68 6.96 51.80
CA GLU A 88 -13.23 6.65 53.15
C GLU A 88 -13.58 5.19 53.48
N GLN A 89 -12.57 4.38 53.80
CA GLN A 89 -12.70 2.98 54.20
C GLN A 89 -11.77 2.72 55.39
N ASP A 90 -12.31 2.15 56.47
CA ASP A 90 -11.57 1.82 57.70
C ASP A 90 -10.73 2.99 58.26
N GLY A 91 -11.25 4.22 58.16
CA GLY A 91 -10.58 5.44 58.62
C GLY A 91 -9.38 5.87 57.75
N GLN A 92 -9.29 5.39 56.52
CA GLN A 92 -8.32 5.78 55.50
C GLN A 92 -9.04 6.29 54.25
N TYR A 93 -8.39 7.17 53.50
CA TYR A 93 -8.86 7.65 52.20
C TYR A 93 -8.24 6.79 51.09
N VAL A 94 -9.09 6.17 50.28
CA VAL A 94 -8.68 5.20 49.26
C VAL A 94 -9.14 5.66 47.88
N LEU A 95 -8.20 5.67 46.93
CA LEU A 95 -8.46 5.85 45.51
C LEU A 95 -8.19 4.54 44.76
N THR A 96 -9.18 4.05 44.01
CA THR A 96 -9.05 2.88 43.15
C THR A 96 -9.30 3.25 41.69
N GLY A 97 -8.64 2.58 40.76
CA GLY A 97 -8.90 2.77 39.33
C GLY A 97 -8.21 1.73 38.46
N SER A 98 -8.45 1.79 37.15
CA SER A 98 -7.78 0.97 36.14
C SER A 98 -7.09 1.86 35.12
N ILE A 99 -5.84 1.54 34.79
CA ILE A 99 -5.09 2.24 33.74
C ILE A 99 -5.42 1.69 32.35
N PHE A 100 -5.69 0.39 32.25
CA PHE A 100 -6.04 -0.22 30.98
C PHE A 100 -7.55 -0.22 30.76
N PRO A 101 -8.01 0.01 29.50
CA PRO A 101 -9.41 -0.16 29.16
C PRO A 101 -9.85 -1.61 29.37
N GLU A 102 -11.14 -1.79 29.60
CA GLU A 102 -11.74 -3.11 29.77
C GLU A 102 -11.48 -3.99 28.53
N GLY A 103 -11.08 -5.24 28.76
CA GLY A 103 -10.71 -6.18 27.68
C GLY A 103 -9.31 -5.98 27.09
N SER A 104 -8.50 -5.06 27.63
CA SER A 104 -7.09 -4.91 27.26
C SER A 104 -6.31 -6.21 27.50
N THR A 105 -5.45 -6.57 26.54
CA THR A 105 -4.50 -7.68 26.70
C THR A 105 -3.16 -7.23 27.28
N LYS A 106 -3.01 -5.94 27.61
CA LYS A 106 -1.80 -5.40 28.22
C LYS A 106 -1.68 -5.85 29.67
N SER A 107 -0.45 -6.04 30.13
CA SER A 107 -0.15 -6.19 31.55
C SER A 107 1.02 -5.31 31.96
N VAL A 108 1.02 -4.83 33.20
CA VAL A 108 2.14 -4.12 33.79
C VAL A 108 3.30 -5.10 34.01
N ARG A 109 4.48 -4.74 33.53
CA ARG A 109 5.73 -5.46 33.75
C ARG A 109 6.49 -4.89 34.94
N THR A 110 6.67 -3.57 34.95
CA THR A 110 7.22 -2.80 36.08
C THR A 110 6.59 -1.41 36.13
N TYR A 111 6.69 -0.73 37.27
CA TYR A 111 6.22 0.65 37.41
C TYR A 111 7.09 1.47 38.36
N GLY A 112 6.96 2.80 38.27
CA GLY A 112 7.72 3.74 39.10
C GLY A 112 7.72 5.16 38.55
N GLY A 113 8.55 6.01 39.15
CA GLY A 113 8.72 7.40 38.76
C GLY A 113 7.48 8.27 38.97
N GLY A 114 7.60 9.55 38.61
CA GLY A 114 6.55 10.52 38.88
C GLY A 114 6.45 10.82 40.37
N PHE A 115 5.28 10.58 40.97
CA PHE A 115 5.07 10.77 42.41
C PHE A 115 5.58 9.62 43.29
N LEU A 116 5.92 8.48 42.67
CA LEU A 116 6.43 7.33 43.39
C LEU A 116 7.92 7.54 43.74
N PRO A 117 8.35 7.12 44.93
CA PRO A 117 9.75 7.20 45.32
C PRO A 117 10.61 6.37 44.38
N LEU A 118 11.80 6.87 44.07
CA LEU A 118 12.79 6.13 43.30
C LEU A 118 13.25 4.91 44.11
N SER A 119 13.10 3.73 43.53
CA SER A 119 13.61 2.48 44.09
C SER A 119 14.93 2.12 43.42
N GLY A 120 15.90 1.62 44.21
CA GLY A 120 17.10 0.96 43.70
C GLY A 120 18.08 1.84 42.91
N THR A 121 19.11 1.18 42.39
CA THR A 121 20.04 1.68 41.37
C THR A 121 20.08 0.69 40.21
N VAL A 122 19.95 1.19 38.99
CA VAL A 122 20.07 0.42 37.75
C VAL A 122 21.40 0.79 37.11
N GLU A 123 22.25 -0.20 36.84
CA GLU A 123 23.51 0.00 36.12
C GLU A 123 23.20 0.19 34.63
N TYR A 124 23.22 1.45 34.19
CA TYR A 124 23.28 1.76 32.75
C TYR A 124 24.75 1.72 32.33
N GLY A 125 25.06 1.58 31.04
CA GLY A 125 26.44 1.55 30.52
C GLY A 125 27.32 2.78 30.82
N GLN A 126 26.83 3.74 31.61
CA GLN A 126 27.54 4.92 32.13
C GLN A 126 27.50 5.02 33.68
N GLY A 127 27.16 3.95 34.40
CA GLY A 127 27.15 3.87 35.87
C GLY A 127 25.76 3.61 36.47
N GLU A 128 25.72 3.49 37.80
CA GLU A 128 24.49 3.34 38.58
C GLU A 128 23.67 4.63 38.54
N GLN A 129 22.45 4.56 37.98
CA GLN A 129 21.47 5.63 38.05
C GLN A 129 20.22 5.15 38.81
N PRO A 130 19.51 6.00 39.55
CA PRO A 130 18.26 5.62 40.21
C PRO A 130 17.27 4.99 39.23
N GLY A 131 16.71 3.84 39.59
CA GLY A 131 15.73 3.15 38.74
C GLY A 131 14.45 3.95 38.59
N ILE A 132 14.08 4.29 37.35
CA ILE A 132 12.85 5.03 37.07
C ILE A 132 11.61 4.11 37.16
N ARG A 133 11.77 2.77 37.23
CA ARG A 133 10.67 1.78 37.10
C ARG A 133 10.94 0.38 37.71
N ASP A 134 11.23 0.28 39.01
CA ASP A 134 11.69 -1.02 39.57
C ASP A 134 10.64 -1.75 40.44
N TYR A 135 9.45 -1.19 40.65
CA TYR A 135 8.42 -1.90 41.39
C TYR A 135 7.77 -2.96 40.50
N THR A 136 7.66 -4.17 41.05
CA THR A 136 6.92 -5.26 40.43
C THR A 136 5.43 -5.12 40.71
N PRO A 137 4.54 -5.53 39.79
CA PRO A 137 3.11 -5.46 40.03
C PRO A 137 2.70 -6.17 41.33
N GLY A 138 1.80 -5.55 42.10
CA GLY A 138 1.36 -6.03 43.41
C GLY A 138 2.27 -5.64 44.58
N ALA A 139 3.44 -5.04 44.33
CA ALA A 139 4.27 -4.49 45.39
C ALA A 139 3.58 -3.31 46.09
N VAL A 140 3.68 -3.24 47.42
CA VAL A 140 3.21 -2.10 48.21
C VAL A 140 4.33 -1.06 48.28
N VAL A 141 4.09 0.12 47.70
CA VAL A 141 5.04 1.23 47.69
C VAL A 141 4.60 2.28 48.71
N THR A 142 5.43 2.52 49.71
CA THR A 142 5.17 3.55 50.74
C THR A 142 5.83 4.86 50.36
N LEU A 143 5.08 5.96 50.41
CA LEU A 143 5.53 7.31 50.12
C LEU A 143 6.04 8.03 51.37
N GLU A 144 6.69 9.19 51.19
CA GLU A 144 7.26 9.99 52.28
C GLU A 144 6.20 10.46 53.29
N ASP A 145 4.96 10.68 52.85
CA ASP A 145 3.82 11.06 53.70
C ASP A 145 3.16 9.86 54.42
N GLY A 146 3.68 8.65 54.22
CA GLY A 146 3.16 7.41 54.79
C GLY A 146 1.98 6.80 54.00
N SER A 147 1.54 7.44 52.92
CA SER A 147 0.55 6.85 52.01
C SER A 147 1.15 5.64 51.26
N THR A 148 0.29 4.75 50.76
CA THR A 148 0.71 3.52 50.07
C THR A 148 0.05 3.37 48.72
N PHE A 149 0.84 3.01 47.71
CA PHE A 149 0.39 2.77 46.35
C PHE A 149 0.69 1.34 45.92
N VAL A 150 -0.30 0.68 45.31
CA VAL A 150 -0.17 -0.65 44.71
C VAL A 150 -0.72 -0.58 43.29
N LEU A 151 0.06 -1.06 42.32
CA LEU A 151 -0.40 -1.28 40.95
C LEU A 151 -0.29 -2.76 40.61
N GLU A 152 -1.41 -3.36 40.20
CA GLU A 152 -1.52 -4.76 39.83
C GLU A 152 -1.15 -5.01 38.36
N ALA A 153 -0.85 -6.27 38.04
CA ALA A 153 -0.42 -6.66 36.69
C ALA A 153 -1.49 -6.37 35.62
N ASN A 154 -2.77 -6.41 35.98
CA ASN A 154 -3.91 -6.09 35.10
C ASN A 154 -4.14 -4.56 34.95
N GLY A 155 -3.31 -3.72 35.57
CA GLY A 155 -3.43 -2.27 35.51
C GLY A 155 -4.39 -1.65 36.54
N THR A 156 -5.01 -2.44 37.42
CA THR A 156 -5.79 -1.88 38.55
C THR A 156 -4.85 -1.37 39.62
N TYR A 157 -5.14 -0.21 40.21
CA TYR A 157 -4.34 0.34 41.31
C TYR A 157 -5.20 0.68 42.52
N THR A 158 -4.54 0.71 43.67
CA THR A 158 -5.08 1.22 44.94
C THR A 158 -4.08 2.22 45.52
N TYR A 159 -4.56 3.40 45.89
CA TYR A 159 -3.78 4.44 46.56
C TYR A 159 -4.46 4.81 47.88
N THR A 160 -3.79 4.53 49.00
CA THR A 160 -4.36 4.66 50.35
C THR A 160 -3.58 5.68 51.16
N SER A 161 -4.28 6.60 51.82
CA SER A 161 -3.70 7.65 52.67
C SER A 161 -4.48 7.81 53.98
N ALA A 162 -3.78 8.17 55.06
CA ALA A 162 -4.41 8.53 56.32
C ALA A 162 -5.06 9.93 56.29
N THR A 163 -4.60 10.80 55.39
CA THR A 163 -5.16 12.15 55.18
C THR A 163 -5.90 12.22 53.85
N PRO A 164 -6.97 13.06 53.74
CA PRO A 164 -7.67 13.27 52.49
C PRO A 164 -6.70 13.71 51.38
N PHE A 165 -6.91 13.20 50.17
CA PHE A 165 -6.23 13.70 48.99
C PHE A 165 -6.76 15.10 48.62
N ASP A 166 -5.88 15.98 48.17
CA ASP A 166 -6.18 17.39 47.86
C ASP A 166 -5.88 17.78 46.40
N PHE A 167 -5.41 16.84 45.58
CA PHE A 167 -5.07 17.11 44.19
C PHE A 167 -6.31 17.14 43.28
N GLU A 168 -6.46 18.21 42.50
CA GLU A 168 -7.48 18.32 41.46
C GLU A 168 -7.26 17.35 40.29
N ARG A 169 -6.01 16.96 40.05
CA ARG A 169 -5.65 15.97 39.04
C ARG A 169 -4.75 14.93 39.67
N GLY A 170 -5.10 13.66 39.51
CA GLY A 170 -4.29 12.57 40.05
C GLY A 170 -2.83 12.67 39.62
N PRO A 171 -1.87 12.33 40.50
CA PRO A 171 -0.47 12.28 40.15
C PRO A 171 -0.17 11.28 39.03
N ARG A 172 0.89 11.59 38.27
CA ARG A 172 1.38 10.75 37.17
C ARG A 172 2.44 9.77 37.67
N PHE A 173 2.48 8.60 37.08
CA PHE A 173 3.53 7.60 37.23
C PHE A 173 3.83 6.96 35.88
N PHE A 174 4.90 6.20 35.79
CA PHE A 174 5.32 5.54 34.56
C PHE A 174 5.34 4.02 34.75
N MET A 175 5.10 3.31 33.67
CA MET A 175 5.13 1.85 33.68
C MET A 175 5.73 1.28 32.40
N GLU A 176 6.33 0.11 32.52
CA GLU A 176 6.55 -0.78 31.38
C GLU A 176 5.33 -1.68 31.24
N THR A 177 4.73 -1.66 30.06
CA THR A 177 3.64 -2.55 29.69
C THR A 177 4.18 -3.64 28.78
N GLN A 178 3.64 -4.83 28.91
CA GLN A 178 3.91 -5.93 27.99
C GLN A 178 2.60 -6.34 27.30
N ILE A 179 2.69 -6.59 25.99
CA ILE A 179 1.55 -6.92 25.13
C ILE A 179 1.85 -8.27 24.48
N PRO A 180 1.14 -9.35 24.86
CA PRO A 180 1.34 -10.66 24.26
C PRO A 180 0.93 -10.65 22.78
N PRO A 181 1.50 -11.54 21.94
CA PRO A 181 1.07 -11.73 20.55
C PRO A 181 -0.44 -11.94 20.42
N THR A 182 -1.12 -10.99 19.79
CA THR A 182 -2.56 -11.06 19.55
C THR A 182 -2.85 -10.85 18.07
N PHE A 183 -3.58 -11.81 17.50
CA PHE A 183 -4.08 -11.73 16.14
C PHE A 183 -5.58 -11.49 16.17
N THR A 184 -6.04 -10.50 15.43
CA THR A 184 -7.43 -10.06 15.44
C THR A 184 -7.86 -9.52 14.08
N LEU A 185 -9.16 -9.57 13.83
CA LEU A 185 -9.80 -8.94 12.67
C LEU A 185 -10.43 -7.58 13.01
N ALA A 186 -10.20 -7.07 14.23
CA ALA A 186 -10.76 -5.80 14.70
C ALA A 186 -10.41 -4.62 13.76
N ASN A 187 -9.18 -4.58 13.24
CA ASN A 187 -8.75 -3.55 12.28
C ASN A 187 -9.65 -3.52 11.03
N TYR A 188 -9.98 -4.69 10.49
CA TYR A 188 -10.87 -4.78 9.33
C TYR A 188 -12.29 -4.34 9.67
N GLN A 189 -12.83 -4.82 10.80
CA GLN A 189 -14.18 -4.43 11.23
C GLN A 189 -14.30 -2.92 11.43
N GLU A 190 -13.26 -2.28 11.93
CA GLU A 190 -13.22 -0.83 12.08
C GLU A 190 -13.18 -0.10 10.76
N VAL A 191 -12.35 -0.53 9.80
CA VAL A 191 -12.34 0.06 8.45
C VAL A 191 -13.69 -0.14 7.76
N PHE A 192 -14.32 -1.31 7.87
CA PHE A 192 -15.65 -1.55 7.29
C PHE A 192 -16.76 -0.74 7.97
N ARG A 193 -16.61 -0.39 9.25
CA ARG A 193 -17.55 0.48 9.98
C ARG A 193 -17.21 1.97 9.84
N ALA A 194 -16.01 2.29 9.35
CA ALA A 194 -15.61 3.67 9.15
C ALA A 194 -16.51 4.30 8.10
N GLU A 195 -17.06 5.46 8.45
CA GLU A 195 -17.93 6.21 7.56
C GLU A 195 -17.20 6.53 6.26
N SER A 196 -17.86 6.38 5.11
CA SER A 196 -17.39 6.70 3.74
C SER A 196 -16.41 5.74 3.04
N VAL A 197 -16.04 4.59 3.61
CA VAL A 197 -15.19 3.62 2.87
C VAL A 197 -15.88 3.11 1.61
N ASP A 198 -17.17 2.76 1.70
CA ASP A 198 -17.97 2.33 0.54
C ASP A 198 -18.05 3.42 -0.54
N GLN A 199 -18.25 4.67 -0.12
CA GLN A 199 -18.29 5.81 -1.02
C GLN A 199 -16.93 6.03 -1.69
N SER A 200 -15.83 5.77 -0.98
CA SER A 200 -14.48 5.87 -1.55
C SER A 200 -14.28 4.88 -2.69
N PHE A 201 -14.74 3.63 -2.54
CA PHE A 201 -14.72 2.65 -3.63
C PHE A 201 -15.55 3.10 -4.84
N ILE A 202 -16.76 3.60 -4.61
CA ILE A 202 -17.63 4.11 -5.68
C ILE A 202 -16.96 5.29 -6.40
N ASN A 203 -16.36 6.22 -5.65
CA ASN A 203 -15.63 7.36 -6.20
C ASN A 203 -14.45 6.89 -7.07
N THR A 204 -13.69 5.91 -6.60
CA THR A 204 -12.58 5.31 -7.38
C THR A 204 -13.09 4.71 -8.69
N PHE A 205 -14.14 3.89 -8.67
CA PHE A 205 -14.69 3.33 -9.91
C PHE A 205 -15.25 4.41 -10.85
N THR A 206 -15.88 5.44 -10.29
CA THR A 206 -16.39 6.60 -11.04
C THR A 206 -15.28 7.37 -11.74
N VAL A 207 -14.07 7.39 -11.18
CA VAL A 207 -12.89 7.98 -11.81
C VAL A 207 -12.28 7.03 -12.84
N VAL A 208 -11.92 5.82 -12.42
CA VAL A 208 -11.03 4.93 -13.18
C VAL A 208 -11.71 4.35 -14.42
N ILE A 209 -13.00 4.01 -14.35
CA ILE A 209 -13.70 3.40 -15.50
C ILE A 209 -13.75 4.37 -16.69
N PRO A 210 -14.25 5.61 -16.56
CA PRO A 210 -14.23 6.58 -17.66
C PRO A 210 -12.80 6.98 -18.05
N ALA A 211 -11.90 7.18 -17.08
CA ALA A 211 -10.50 7.51 -17.32
C ALA A 211 -9.73 6.40 -18.08
N THR A 212 -10.26 5.17 -18.11
CA THR A 212 -9.72 4.07 -18.92
C THR A 212 -10.37 4.03 -20.30
N ILE A 213 -11.70 4.05 -20.36
CA ILE A 213 -12.45 3.84 -21.61
C ILE A 213 -12.28 5.03 -22.58
N ILE A 214 -12.37 6.26 -22.09
CA ILE A 214 -12.34 7.47 -22.92
C ILE A 214 -11.04 7.58 -23.73
N PRO A 215 -9.83 7.54 -23.11
CA PRO A 215 -8.59 7.62 -23.88
C PRO A 215 -8.41 6.45 -24.83
N ILE A 216 -8.81 5.22 -24.44
CA ILE A 216 -8.72 4.05 -25.33
C ILE A 216 -9.57 4.25 -26.59
N ALA A 217 -10.82 4.67 -26.42
CA ALA A 217 -11.73 4.87 -27.53
C ALA A 217 -11.16 5.91 -28.51
N ILE A 218 -10.73 7.06 -27.99
CA ILE A 218 -10.13 8.13 -28.80
C ILE A 218 -8.82 7.68 -29.46
N ALA A 219 -7.95 7.01 -28.71
CA ALA A 219 -6.67 6.54 -29.23
C ALA A 219 -6.84 5.45 -30.30
N ALA A 220 -7.79 4.53 -30.15
CA ALA A 220 -8.06 3.51 -31.16
C ALA A 220 -8.46 4.13 -32.51
N PHE A 221 -9.35 5.13 -32.49
CA PHE A 221 -9.71 5.88 -33.70
C PHE A 221 -8.52 6.65 -34.27
N ALA A 222 -7.79 7.38 -33.42
CA ALA A 222 -6.64 8.16 -33.85
C ALA A 222 -5.53 7.27 -34.45
N SER A 223 -5.22 6.15 -33.82
CA SER A 223 -4.22 5.19 -34.29
C SER A 223 -4.62 4.53 -35.61
N TYR A 224 -5.90 4.20 -35.80
CA TYR A 224 -6.42 3.76 -37.11
C TYR A 224 -6.16 4.82 -38.18
N ALA A 225 -6.54 6.08 -37.91
CA ALA A 225 -6.36 7.18 -38.85
C ALA A 225 -4.88 7.40 -39.18
N PHE A 226 -4.01 7.46 -38.17
CA PHE A 226 -2.56 7.63 -38.35
C PHE A 226 -1.88 6.47 -39.09
N THR A 227 -2.49 5.29 -39.12
CA THR A 227 -1.94 4.09 -39.77
C THR A 227 -2.43 3.96 -41.21
N TRP A 228 -3.74 4.04 -41.45
CA TRP A 228 -4.33 3.62 -42.73
C TRP A 228 -5.19 4.64 -43.46
N MET A 229 -5.48 5.79 -42.85
CA MET A 229 -6.10 6.91 -43.57
C MET A 229 -5.04 7.82 -44.17
N GLU A 230 -5.33 8.38 -45.33
CA GLU A 230 -4.48 9.34 -46.02
C GLU A 230 -5.05 10.74 -45.85
N PHE A 231 -4.30 11.61 -45.20
CA PHE A 231 -4.68 13.02 -45.00
C PHE A 231 -3.42 13.89 -44.87
N PRO A 232 -3.50 15.17 -45.26
CA PRO A 232 -2.35 16.07 -45.20
C PRO A 232 -1.87 16.26 -43.75
N GLY A 233 -0.54 16.30 -43.55
CA GLY A 233 0.06 16.53 -42.23
C GLY A 233 0.10 15.33 -41.28
N ARG A 234 -0.38 14.15 -41.69
CA ARG A 234 -0.43 12.92 -40.87
C ARG A 234 0.87 12.61 -40.09
N ARG A 235 2.03 12.68 -40.76
CA ARG A 235 3.34 12.39 -40.11
C ARG A 235 3.72 13.46 -39.09
N PHE A 236 3.48 14.73 -39.41
CA PHE A 236 3.79 15.85 -38.52
C PHE A 236 2.94 15.81 -37.24
N LEU A 237 1.63 15.59 -37.38
CA LEU A 237 0.73 15.44 -36.24
C LEU A 237 1.13 14.24 -35.36
N PHE A 238 1.53 13.12 -35.96
CA PHE A 238 2.01 11.98 -35.20
C PHE A 238 3.30 12.30 -34.42
N TYR A 239 4.23 13.08 -34.98
CA TYR A 239 5.42 13.51 -34.26
C TYR A 239 5.10 14.42 -33.07
N ILE A 240 4.11 15.31 -33.19
CA ILE A 240 3.62 16.10 -32.05
C ILE A 240 3.09 15.18 -30.96
N VAL A 241 2.26 14.20 -31.30
CA VAL A 241 1.72 13.22 -30.34
C VAL A 241 2.86 12.51 -29.60
N VAL A 242 3.91 12.06 -30.31
CA VAL A 242 5.06 11.42 -29.66
C VAL A 242 5.85 12.39 -28.78
N ALA A 243 6.04 13.64 -29.22
CA ALA A 243 6.74 14.66 -28.44
C ALA A 243 6.02 14.97 -27.11
N LEU A 244 4.68 14.87 -27.07
CA LEU A 244 3.90 15.08 -25.84
C LEU A 244 4.20 14.07 -24.73
N ILE A 245 4.74 12.88 -25.06
CA ILE A 245 5.17 11.87 -24.06
C ILE A 245 6.31 12.41 -23.18
N VAL A 246 7.12 13.34 -23.71
CA VAL A 246 8.28 13.90 -23.01
C VAL A 246 7.86 14.86 -21.89
N VAL A 247 6.63 15.39 -21.93
CA VAL A 247 6.16 16.38 -20.95
C VAL A 247 6.03 15.71 -19.58
N PRO A 248 6.78 16.16 -18.56
CA PRO A 248 6.67 15.59 -17.23
C PRO A 248 5.33 15.98 -16.60
N LEU A 249 4.56 14.97 -16.18
CA LEU A 249 3.21 15.14 -15.63
C LEU A 249 3.17 16.20 -14.53
N GLN A 250 4.13 16.13 -13.60
CA GLN A 250 4.22 16.97 -12.42
C GLN A 250 4.36 18.45 -12.76
N MET A 251 5.05 18.80 -13.85
CA MET A 251 5.19 20.19 -14.29
C MET A 251 3.91 20.72 -14.93
N ALA A 252 3.09 19.83 -15.52
CA ALA A 252 1.84 20.19 -16.18
C ALA A 252 0.66 20.32 -15.21
N LEU A 253 0.72 19.74 -14.01
CA LEU A 253 -0.39 19.76 -13.04
C LEU A 253 -0.76 21.16 -12.56
N ILE A 254 0.22 22.01 -12.21
CA ILE A 254 -0.08 23.37 -11.73
C ILE A 254 -0.76 24.22 -12.82
N PRO A 255 -0.23 24.30 -14.06
CA PRO A 255 -0.92 24.98 -15.16
C PRO A 255 -2.31 24.41 -15.43
N LEU A 256 -2.46 23.08 -15.42
CA LEU A 256 -3.74 22.41 -15.67
C LEU A 256 -4.77 22.77 -14.60
N LEU A 257 -4.39 22.75 -13.32
CA LEU A 257 -5.27 23.11 -12.22
C LEU A 257 -5.72 24.57 -12.30
N ARG A 258 -4.80 25.49 -12.64
CA ARG A 258 -5.15 26.91 -12.88
C ARG A 258 -6.16 27.05 -14.02
N PHE A 259 -5.93 26.33 -15.13
CA PHE A 259 -6.86 26.31 -16.25
C PHE A 259 -8.24 25.75 -15.86
N TYR A 260 -8.29 24.64 -15.14
CA TYR A 260 -9.53 24.02 -14.68
C TYR A 260 -10.30 24.89 -13.69
N ASN A 261 -9.61 25.60 -12.79
CA ASN A 261 -10.26 26.56 -11.90
C ASN A 261 -10.95 27.68 -12.70
N ASN A 262 -10.31 28.20 -13.75
CA ASN A 262 -10.86 29.29 -14.56
C ASN A 262 -12.12 28.89 -15.33
N ILE A 263 -12.22 27.62 -15.74
CA ILE A 263 -13.37 27.10 -16.52
C ILE A 263 -14.37 26.30 -15.66
N GLY A 264 -14.18 26.26 -14.33
CA GLY A 264 -15.08 25.56 -13.40
C GLY A 264 -14.98 24.03 -13.42
N LEU A 265 -13.91 23.45 -13.98
CA LEU A 265 -13.67 22.00 -14.05
C LEU A 265 -12.75 21.46 -12.95
N SER A 266 -12.33 22.30 -12.00
CA SER A 266 -11.46 21.87 -10.91
C SER A 266 -12.16 21.06 -9.83
N LYS A 267 -13.50 21.11 -9.79
CA LYS A 267 -14.32 20.37 -8.84
C LYS A 267 -15.13 19.31 -9.59
N GLY A 268 -15.01 18.06 -9.18
CA GLY A 268 -15.78 16.93 -9.71
C GLY A 268 -15.03 16.06 -10.71
N TYR A 269 -15.69 14.99 -11.14
CA TYR A 269 -15.11 13.93 -11.96
C TYR A 269 -14.71 14.31 -13.40
N PRO A 270 -15.46 15.18 -14.13
CA PRO A 270 -15.12 15.48 -15.52
C PRO A 270 -13.73 16.06 -15.72
N GLY A 271 -13.26 16.92 -14.81
CA GLY A 271 -11.89 17.43 -14.84
C GLY A 271 -10.86 16.30 -14.72
N ILE A 272 -11.10 15.35 -13.84
CA ILE A 272 -10.23 14.18 -13.65
C ILE A 272 -10.21 13.32 -14.92
N TRP A 273 -11.38 13.00 -15.50
CA TRP A 273 -11.47 12.21 -16.73
C TRP A 273 -10.72 12.87 -17.90
N LEU A 274 -10.86 14.19 -18.05
CA LEU A 274 -10.17 14.95 -19.09
C LEU A 274 -8.66 14.99 -18.87
N ALA A 275 -8.21 15.10 -17.62
CA ALA A 275 -6.79 15.06 -17.29
C ALA A 275 -6.16 13.71 -17.65
N HIS A 276 -6.75 12.60 -17.18
CA HIS A 276 -6.29 11.24 -17.53
C HIS A 276 -6.34 11.00 -19.04
N THR A 277 -7.37 11.51 -19.72
CA THR A 277 -7.46 11.41 -21.18
C THR A 277 -6.33 12.17 -21.85
N GLY A 278 -6.15 13.45 -21.54
CA GLY A 278 -5.14 14.30 -22.18
C GLY A 278 -3.72 13.78 -22.01
N PHE A 279 -3.38 13.29 -20.83
CA PHE A 279 -2.05 12.74 -20.53
C PHE A 279 -1.86 11.29 -21.00
N GLY A 280 -2.92 10.48 -21.02
CA GLY A 280 -2.86 9.08 -21.48
C GLY A 280 -2.79 8.95 -23.00
N LEU A 281 -3.42 9.88 -23.75
CA LEU A 281 -3.53 9.82 -25.21
C LEU A 281 -2.20 9.71 -25.97
N PRO A 282 -1.13 10.48 -25.65
CA PRO A 282 0.15 10.36 -26.35
C PRO A 282 0.71 8.94 -26.37
N LEU A 283 0.76 8.30 -25.21
CA LEU A 283 1.24 6.93 -25.07
C LEU A 283 0.27 5.93 -25.71
N ALA A 284 -1.04 6.10 -25.49
CA ALA A 284 -2.07 5.25 -26.07
C ALA A 284 -1.99 5.22 -27.60
N ILE A 285 -1.95 6.40 -28.23
CA ILE A 285 -1.90 6.54 -29.68
C ILE A 285 -0.61 5.93 -30.22
N TYR A 286 0.54 6.19 -29.58
CA TYR A 286 1.82 5.63 -29.97
C TYR A 286 1.81 4.10 -29.95
N LEU A 287 1.41 3.49 -28.82
CA LEU A 287 1.38 2.04 -28.65
C LEU A 287 0.38 1.37 -29.60
N LEU A 288 -0.85 1.87 -29.65
CA LEU A 288 -1.89 1.30 -30.50
C LEU A 288 -1.56 1.47 -31.98
N ARG A 289 -0.96 2.60 -32.40
CA ARG A 289 -0.53 2.79 -33.79
C ARG A 289 0.56 1.80 -34.18
N ASN A 290 1.53 1.55 -33.30
CA ASN A 290 2.60 0.58 -33.58
C ASN A 290 2.04 -0.84 -33.73
N TYR A 291 1.10 -1.23 -32.88
CA TYR A 291 0.43 -2.53 -33.00
C TYR A 291 -0.44 -2.62 -34.25
N ILE A 292 -1.35 -1.65 -34.44
CA ILE A 292 -2.27 -1.59 -35.59
C ILE A 292 -1.49 -1.58 -36.91
N GLY A 293 -0.37 -0.86 -36.97
CA GLY A 293 0.51 -0.82 -38.14
C GLY A 293 1.25 -2.13 -38.44
N SER A 294 1.29 -3.07 -37.49
CA SER A 294 1.86 -4.41 -37.70
C SER A 294 0.88 -5.41 -38.30
N LEU A 295 -0.42 -5.08 -38.33
CA LEU A 295 -1.44 -5.95 -38.91
C LEU A 295 -1.20 -6.11 -40.43
N PRO A 296 -1.45 -7.30 -41.01
CA PRO A 296 -1.18 -7.56 -42.42
C PRO A 296 -1.93 -6.58 -43.33
N ARG A 297 -1.19 -5.85 -44.17
CA ARG A 297 -1.75 -4.84 -45.09
C ARG A 297 -2.76 -5.43 -46.07
N GLU A 298 -2.49 -6.66 -46.52
CA GLU A 298 -3.33 -7.42 -47.46
C GLU A 298 -4.77 -7.57 -46.95
N LEU A 299 -4.98 -7.75 -45.64
CA LEU A 299 -6.33 -7.84 -45.05
C LEU A 299 -7.11 -6.52 -45.21
N ILE A 300 -6.42 -5.39 -45.05
CA ILE A 300 -7.01 -4.05 -45.17
C ILE A 300 -7.27 -3.72 -46.63
N GLU A 301 -6.36 -4.08 -47.51
CA GLU A 301 -6.50 -3.86 -48.96
C GLU A 301 -7.62 -4.73 -49.55
N SER A 302 -7.73 -6.00 -49.14
CA SER A 302 -8.84 -6.87 -49.53
C SER A 302 -10.18 -6.29 -49.10
N ALA A 303 -10.33 -5.86 -47.84
CA ALA A 303 -11.56 -5.26 -47.37
C ALA A 303 -11.92 -3.97 -48.14
N LYS A 304 -10.92 -3.17 -48.54
CA LYS A 304 -11.13 -1.99 -49.40
C LYS A 304 -11.58 -2.38 -50.82
N ILE A 305 -11.02 -3.45 -51.40
CA ILE A 305 -11.46 -3.98 -52.70
C ILE A 305 -12.91 -4.45 -52.64
N ASP A 306 -13.32 -5.04 -51.52
CA ASP A 306 -14.71 -5.44 -51.23
C ASP A 306 -15.65 -4.25 -50.93
N GLY A 307 -15.16 -3.02 -51.02
CA GLY A 307 -15.94 -1.80 -50.84
C GLY A 307 -16.25 -1.45 -49.37
N ALA A 308 -15.55 -2.07 -48.41
CA ALA A 308 -15.75 -1.76 -47.00
C ALA A 308 -15.31 -0.31 -46.67
N SER A 309 -16.18 0.44 -46.00
CA SER A 309 -15.87 1.76 -45.49
C SER A 309 -14.82 1.71 -44.38
N HIS A 310 -14.13 2.84 -44.13
CA HIS A 310 -13.18 2.95 -43.02
C HIS A 310 -13.77 2.56 -41.67
N PHE A 311 -15.03 2.93 -41.40
CA PHE A 311 -15.70 2.57 -40.16
C PHE A 311 -15.96 1.06 -40.05
N GLN A 312 -16.35 0.41 -41.14
CA GLN A 312 -16.51 -1.05 -41.19
C GLN A 312 -15.17 -1.76 -41.00
N ILE A 313 -14.12 -1.34 -41.71
CA ILE A 313 -12.76 -1.89 -41.54
C ILE A 313 -12.31 -1.73 -40.08
N PHE A 314 -12.49 -0.54 -39.50
CA PHE A 314 -12.11 -0.27 -38.13
C PHE A 314 -12.85 -1.19 -37.14
N THR A 315 -14.18 -1.20 -37.17
CA THR A 315 -15.00 -1.92 -36.17
C THR A 315 -15.00 -3.43 -36.37
N SER A 316 -15.01 -3.92 -37.61
CA SER A 316 -15.21 -5.34 -37.93
C SER A 316 -13.90 -6.12 -38.09
N LEU A 317 -12.78 -5.43 -38.33
CA LEU A 317 -11.49 -6.08 -38.59
C LEU A 317 -10.41 -5.60 -37.64
N VAL A 318 -10.16 -4.29 -37.58
CA VAL A 318 -9.03 -3.74 -36.83
C VAL A 318 -9.24 -3.86 -35.32
N LEU A 319 -10.39 -3.42 -34.83
CA LEU A 319 -10.69 -3.37 -33.41
C LEU A 319 -10.64 -4.79 -32.78
N PRO A 320 -11.26 -5.84 -33.37
CA PRO A 320 -11.12 -7.21 -32.87
C PRO A 320 -9.69 -7.75 -32.91
N LEU A 321 -8.96 -7.49 -34.01
CA LEU A 321 -7.56 -7.92 -34.12
C LEU A 321 -6.64 -7.18 -33.13
N SER A 322 -7.05 -6.00 -32.67
CA SER A 322 -6.28 -5.16 -31.73
C SER A 322 -6.63 -5.38 -30.27
N VAL A 323 -7.55 -6.31 -29.94
CA VAL A 323 -7.94 -6.62 -28.56
C VAL A 323 -6.73 -6.87 -27.64
N PRO A 324 -5.69 -7.63 -28.02
CA PRO A 324 -4.52 -7.83 -27.14
C PRO A 324 -3.79 -6.54 -26.76
N ALA A 325 -3.67 -5.60 -27.71
CA ALA A 325 -3.04 -4.30 -27.47
C ALA A 325 -3.95 -3.36 -26.66
N LEU A 326 -5.25 -3.35 -26.97
CA LEU A 326 -6.25 -2.59 -26.22
C LEU A 326 -6.34 -3.06 -24.77
N ALA A 327 -6.32 -4.38 -24.53
CA ALA A 327 -6.32 -4.96 -23.20
C ALA A 327 -5.05 -4.59 -22.41
N SER A 328 -3.88 -4.68 -23.07
CA SER A 328 -2.61 -4.26 -22.46
C SER A 328 -2.63 -2.80 -22.03
N PHE A 329 -3.10 -1.89 -22.89
CA PHE A 329 -3.19 -0.48 -22.55
C PHE A 329 -4.30 -0.21 -21.52
N ALA A 330 -5.41 -0.94 -21.56
CA ALA A 330 -6.46 -0.83 -20.55
C ALA A 330 -5.96 -1.14 -19.15
N ILE A 331 -5.15 -2.19 -18.99
CA ILE A 331 -4.54 -2.52 -17.70
C ILE A 331 -3.61 -1.39 -17.25
N PHE A 332 -2.78 -0.88 -18.15
CA PHE A 332 -1.86 0.21 -17.83
C PHE A 332 -2.62 1.49 -17.39
N GLN A 333 -3.62 1.90 -18.17
CA GLN A 333 -4.43 3.08 -17.90
C GLN A 333 -5.31 2.93 -16.66
N PHE A 334 -5.80 1.73 -16.35
CA PHE A 334 -6.59 1.48 -15.16
C PHE A 334 -5.78 1.65 -13.86
N LEU A 335 -4.47 1.35 -13.91
CA LEU A 335 -3.57 1.43 -12.77
C LEU A 335 -2.95 2.83 -12.57
N TRP A 336 -3.08 3.71 -13.57
CA TRP A 336 -2.38 5.00 -13.65
C TRP A 336 -3.31 6.20 -13.56
#